data_AF-A0A132T6M5-F1
#
_entry.id   AF-A0A132T6M5-F1
#
_cell.length_a   1.000
_cell.length_b   1.000
_cell.length_c   1.000
_cell.angle_alpha   90.00
_cell.angle_beta   90.00
_cell.angle_gamma   90.00
#
_symmetry.space_group_name_H-M   'P 1'
#
loop_
_entity.id
_entity.type
_entity.pdbx_description
1 polymer ?
#
loop_
_entity_poly.entity_id
_entity_poly.type
_entity_poly.pdbx_seq_one_letter_code
_entity_poly.pdbx_strand_id
1 'polypeptide(L)'
;MSPQKPETDPRALAHRAAEELAKGGYQAAQTTALVAIAGALAGEPSARIHTADELIALPDRSVVLDRGGEAWQRNASHHLADLYGEWFTVESEVPHTTPDIPLPARVIHLGGC
;
A
#
# COMPACT_ATOMS: atom_id res chain seq x y z
N MET A 1 29.59 23.21 17.99
CA MET A 1 28.57 22.19 18.36
C MET A 1 27.56 22.14 17.24
N SER A 2 27.68 21.18 16.33
CA SER A 2 26.69 21.01 15.25
C SER A 2 25.54 20.16 15.80
N PRO A 3 24.27 20.56 15.61
CA PRO A 3 23.14 19.75 16.02
C PRO A 3 23.06 18.53 15.09
N GLN A 4 23.22 17.33 15.65
CA GLN A 4 22.90 16.08 14.95
C GLN A 4 21.40 16.09 14.65
N LYS A 5 21.03 16.20 13.37
CA LYS A 5 19.67 15.91 12.94
C LYS A 5 19.37 14.45 13.33
N PRO A 6 18.18 14.14 13.88
CA PRO A 6 17.80 12.75 14.07
C PRO A 6 17.68 12.13 12.68
N GLU A 7 18.66 11.30 12.29
CA GLU A 7 18.55 10.37 11.18
C GLU A 7 17.38 9.45 11.50
N THR A 8 16.20 9.85 11.05
CA THR A 8 14.99 9.08 11.29
C THR A 8 15.08 7.90 10.37
N ASP A 9 15.31 6.72 10.93
CA ASP A 9 15.39 5.46 10.21
C ASP A 9 14.22 5.40 9.22
N PRO A 10 14.48 5.35 7.89
CA PRO A 10 13.43 5.33 6.89
C PRO A 10 12.46 4.17 7.08
N ARG A 11 12.89 3.08 7.75
CA ARG A 11 12.04 1.96 8.15
C ARG A 11 11.05 2.35 9.25
N ALA A 12 11.50 3.08 10.27
CA ALA A 12 10.62 3.57 11.34
C ALA A 12 9.63 4.60 10.80
N LEU A 13 10.05 5.39 9.82
CA LEU A 13 9.19 6.37 9.14
C LEU A 13 8.13 5.67 8.29
N ALA A 14 8.53 4.64 7.53
CA ALA A 14 7.64 3.76 6.77
C ALA A 14 6.63 3.04 7.67
N HIS A 15 7.08 2.43 8.77
CA HIS A 15 6.18 1.71 9.67
C HIS A 15 5.11 2.62 10.29
N ARG A 16 5.51 3.81 10.77
CA ARG A 16 4.57 4.82 11.28
C ARG A 16 3.62 5.33 10.21
N ALA A 17 4.13 5.51 9.00
CA ALA A 17 3.32 5.83 7.82
C ALA A 17 2.23 4.77 7.58
N ALA A 18 2.58 3.48 7.64
CA ALA A 18 1.63 2.37 7.50
C ALA A 18 0.58 2.34 8.61
N GLU A 19 1.00 2.62 9.85
CA GLU A 19 0.11 2.68 11.01
C GLU A 19 -0.89 3.84 10.92
N GLU A 20 -0.48 5.01 10.42
CA GLU A 20 -1.38 6.15 10.23
C GLU A 20 -2.34 5.94 9.05
N LEU A 21 -1.88 5.28 7.97
CA LEU A 21 -2.74 4.82 6.87
C LEU A 21 -3.85 3.89 7.36
N ALA A 22 -3.49 2.95 8.24
CA ALA A 22 -4.44 2.00 8.85
C ALA A 22 -5.46 2.68 9.77
N LYS A 23 -5.24 3.93 10.21
CA LYS A 23 -6.19 4.70 11.05
C LYS A 23 -7.25 5.46 10.24
N GLY A 24 -7.23 5.38 8.90
CA GLY A 24 -8.38 5.76 8.05
C GLY A 24 -8.44 7.23 7.61
N GLY A 25 -7.33 7.95 7.60
CA GLY A 25 -7.29 9.35 7.16
C GLY A 25 -6.92 9.51 5.69
N TYR A 26 -7.89 9.60 4.78
CA TYR A 26 -7.64 9.91 3.37
C TYR A 26 -7.17 11.35 3.17
N GLN A 27 -5.86 11.60 3.20
CA GLN A 27 -5.23 12.86 2.81
C GLN A 27 -3.83 12.63 2.22
N ALA A 28 -3.40 13.50 1.30
CA ALA A 28 -2.18 13.41 0.47
C ALA A 28 -0.85 13.05 1.18
N ALA A 29 -0.78 13.08 2.52
CA ALA A 29 0.34 12.54 3.30
C ALA A 29 0.46 11.00 3.22
N GLN A 30 -0.65 10.31 2.90
CA GLN A 30 -0.74 8.86 2.71
C GLN A 30 0.11 8.36 1.52
N THR A 31 0.24 9.17 0.48
CA THR A 31 0.99 8.92 -0.76
C THR A 31 2.50 8.76 -0.51
N THR A 32 3.11 9.71 0.21
CA THR A 32 4.56 9.72 0.47
C THR A 32 4.96 8.60 1.45
N ALA A 33 4.08 8.33 2.40
CA ALA A 33 4.13 7.21 3.33
C ALA A 33 4.22 5.85 2.60
N LEU A 34 3.31 5.60 1.66
CA LEU A 34 3.25 4.40 0.83
C LEU A 34 4.54 4.16 0.01
N VAL A 35 5.04 5.20 -0.65
CA VAL A 35 6.27 5.13 -1.45
C VAL A 35 7.51 4.85 -0.57
N ALA A 36 7.58 5.46 0.63
CA ALA A 36 8.67 5.21 1.57
C ALA A 36 8.68 3.76 2.11
N ILE A 37 7.50 3.19 2.38
CA ILE A 37 7.35 1.78 2.78
C ILE A 37 7.74 0.84 1.64
N ALA A 38 7.27 1.12 0.42
CA ALA A 38 7.60 0.34 -0.77
C ALA A 38 9.13 0.28 -1.03
N GLY A 39 9.82 1.41 -0.81
CA GLY A 39 11.27 1.50 -0.89
C GLY A 39 12.01 0.77 0.24
N ALA A 40 11.51 0.83 1.48
CA ALA A 40 12.14 0.19 2.64
C ALA A 40 11.99 -1.34 2.67
N LEU A 41 10.91 -1.89 2.10
CA LEU A 41 10.59 -3.33 2.12
C LEU A 41 11.09 -4.10 0.89
N ALA A 42 11.81 -3.47 -0.04
CA ALA A 42 12.37 -4.13 -1.21
C ALA A 42 13.44 -5.21 -0.91
N GLY A 43 13.85 -5.38 0.37
CA GLY A 43 14.89 -6.32 0.81
C GLY A 43 14.41 -7.52 1.65
N GLU A 44 13.13 -7.61 2.04
CA GLU A 44 12.59 -8.79 2.75
C GLU A 44 11.88 -9.73 1.75
N PRO A 45 11.75 -11.05 2.05
CA PRO A 45 10.98 -11.98 1.23
C PRO A 45 9.48 -11.67 1.36
N SER A 46 9.07 -10.55 0.77
CA SER A 46 7.68 -10.18 0.60
C SER A 46 7.01 -11.19 -0.33
N ALA A 47 5.83 -11.67 0.08
CA ALA A 47 5.05 -12.60 -0.72
C ALA A 47 4.75 -11.96 -2.09
N ARG A 48 5.12 -12.67 -3.15
CA ARG A 48 4.73 -12.29 -4.52
C ARG A 48 3.34 -12.84 -4.80
N ILE A 49 2.52 -11.99 -5.40
CA ILE A 49 1.19 -12.31 -5.87
C ILE A 49 1.30 -12.56 -7.38
N HIS A 50 0.90 -13.74 -7.82
CA HIS A 50 0.99 -14.20 -9.19
C HIS A 50 -0.37 -14.32 -9.87
N THR A 51 -1.45 -14.37 -9.10
CA THR A 51 -2.81 -14.56 -9.58
C THR A 51 -3.78 -13.52 -9.01
N ALA A 52 -4.91 -13.32 -9.70
CA ALA A 52 -5.98 -12.45 -9.21
C ALA A 52 -6.64 -13.00 -7.94
N ASP A 53 -6.75 -14.33 -7.80
CA ASP A 53 -7.34 -14.97 -6.62
C ASP A 53 -6.52 -14.67 -5.35
N GLU A 54 -5.20 -14.68 -5.48
CA GLU A 54 -4.29 -14.29 -4.40
C GLU A 54 -4.46 -12.82 -4.00
N LEU A 55 -4.73 -11.90 -4.94
CA LEU A 55 -5.06 -10.50 -4.63
C LEU A 55 -6.38 -10.40 -3.85
N ILE A 56 -7.43 -11.11 -4.29
CA ILE A 56 -8.76 -11.08 -3.66
C ILE A 56 -8.71 -11.66 -2.23
N ALA A 57 -7.82 -12.62 -1.99
CA ALA A 57 -7.63 -13.23 -0.68
C ALA A 57 -6.93 -12.32 0.35
N LEU A 58 -6.29 -11.23 -0.07
CA LEU A 58 -5.58 -10.33 0.84
C LEU A 58 -6.54 -9.61 1.78
N PRO A 59 -6.24 -9.40 3.07
CA PRO A 59 -7.15 -8.67 3.96
C PRO A 59 -7.42 -7.24 3.49
N ASP A 60 -8.56 -6.66 3.90
CA ASP A 60 -8.85 -5.24 3.65
C ASP A 60 -7.69 -4.37 4.15
N ARG A 61 -7.43 -3.22 3.49
CA ARG A 61 -6.29 -2.31 3.77
C ARG A 61 -4.90 -2.86 3.44
N SER A 62 -4.81 -4.02 2.78
CA SER A 62 -3.52 -4.49 2.24
C SER A 62 -3.00 -3.57 1.14
N VAL A 63 -1.67 -3.50 1.01
CA VAL A 63 -0.98 -2.71 -0.01
C VAL A 63 -0.06 -3.62 -0.81
N VAL A 64 -0.14 -3.52 -2.14
CA VAL A 64 0.76 -4.21 -3.07
C VAL A 64 1.48 -3.22 -3.99
N LEU A 65 2.68 -3.58 -4.43
CA LEU A 65 3.39 -2.91 -5.52
C LEU A 65 3.24 -3.76 -6.77
N ASP A 66 2.75 -3.19 -7.86
CA ASP A 66 2.75 -3.91 -9.12
C ASP A 66 4.15 -3.97 -9.75
N ARG A 67 4.26 -4.63 -10.91
CA ARG A 67 5.52 -4.70 -11.68
C ARG A 67 5.96 -3.36 -12.28
N GLY A 68 5.04 -2.41 -12.45
CA GLY A 68 5.29 -1.06 -12.95
C GLY A 68 5.82 -0.11 -11.87
N GLY A 69 5.77 -0.51 -10.60
CA GLY A 69 6.16 0.31 -9.46
C GLY A 69 5.01 1.17 -8.91
N GLU A 70 3.77 0.93 -9.35
CA GLU A 70 2.59 1.59 -8.81
C GLU A 70 2.10 0.87 -7.55
N ALA A 71 1.72 1.64 -6.54
CA ALA A 71 1.22 1.14 -5.27
C ALA A 71 -0.31 1.10 -5.29
N TRP A 72 -0.86 -0.05 -4.93
CA TRP A 72 -2.29 -0.34 -4.91
C TRP A 72 -2.71 -0.71 -3.50
N GLN A 73 -3.74 -0.05 -2.97
CA GLN A 73 -4.32 -0.34 -1.66
C GLN A 73 -5.71 -0.97 -1.83
N ARG A 74 -5.96 -2.09 -1.14
CA ARG A 74 -7.30 -2.66 -1.02
C ARG A 74 -8.09 -1.84 0.00
N ASN A 75 -9.29 -1.42 -0.35
CA ASN A 75 -10.24 -0.76 0.54
C ASN A 75 -11.66 -1.27 0.21
N ALA A 76 -11.91 -2.53 0.54
CA ALA A 76 -13.18 -3.22 0.31
C ALA A 76 -14.32 -2.64 1.16
N SER A 77 -13.99 -1.93 2.25
CA SER A 77 -14.98 -1.22 3.07
C SER A 77 -15.38 0.17 2.53
N HIS A 78 -14.79 0.61 1.42
CA HIS A 78 -15.16 1.89 0.81
C HIS A 78 -16.54 1.86 0.16
N HIS A 79 -17.32 2.93 0.30
CA HIS A 79 -18.70 3.01 -0.23
C HIS A 79 -18.82 2.89 -1.76
N LEU A 80 -17.71 3.06 -2.49
CA LEU A 80 -17.64 2.88 -3.95
C LEU A 80 -17.15 1.49 -4.36
N ALA A 81 -16.76 0.64 -3.41
CA ALA A 81 -16.10 -0.62 -3.71
C ALA A 81 -17.01 -1.58 -4.49
N ASP A 82 -18.29 -1.64 -4.10
CA ASP A 82 -19.30 -2.47 -4.77
C ASP A 82 -19.59 -2.03 -6.22
N LEU A 83 -19.25 -0.78 -6.58
CA LEU A 83 -19.54 -0.19 -7.89
C LEU A 83 -18.37 -0.27 -8.86
N TYR A 84 -17.14 -0.08 -8.37
CA TYR A 84 -15.95 0.10 -9.22
C TYR A 84 -14.78 -0.84 -8.87
N GLY A 85 -14.93 -1.68 -7.84
CA GLY A 85 -13.87 -2.56 -7.36
C GLY A 85 -13.21 -2.03 -6.09
N GLU A 86 -12.29 -2.80 -5.52
CA GLU A 86 -11.81 -2.57 -4.16
C GLU A 86 -10.43 -1.91 -4.10
N TRP A 87 -9.81 -1.64 -5.24
CA TRP A 87 -8.41 -1.25 -5.29
C TRP A 87 -8.23 0.22 -5.62
N PHE A 88 -7.36 0.91 -4.91
CA PHE A 88 -7.09 2.32 -5.11
C PHE A 88 -5.61 2.50 -5.40
N THR A 89 -5.30 3.31 -6.41
CA THR A 89 -3.95 3.84 -6.59
C THR A 89 -3.84 5.20 -5.94
N VAL A 90 -2.61 5.60 -5.71
CA VAL A 90 -2.30 6.85 -5.01
C VAL A 90 -2.78 8.09 -5.78
N GLU A 91 -2.91 7.97 -7.11
CA GLU A 91 -3.30 9.07 -8.00
C GLU A 91 -4.78 9.01 -8.40
N SER A 92 -5.53 8.03 -7.90
CA SER A 92 -6.92 7.79 -8.32
C SER A 92 -7.92 7.95 -7.17
N GLU A 93 -8.91 8.81 -7.37
CA GLU A 93 -10.07 8.93 -6.48
C GLU A 93 -11.14 7.87 -6.75
N VAL A 94 -11.02 7.15 -7.86
CA VAL A 94 -11.97 6.12 -8.29
C VAL A 94 -11.34 4.75 -8.05
N PRO A 95 -12.06 3.81 -7.41
CA PRO A 95 -11.58 2.45 -7.25
C PRO A 95 -11.43 1.73 -8.60
N HIS A 96 -10.59 0.70 -8.61
CA HIS A 96 -10.28 -0.18 -9.72
C HIS A 96 -10.58 -1.63 -9.34
N THR A 97 -10.74 -2.45 -10.36
CA THR A 97 -11.00 -3.87 -10.22
C THR A 97 -9.69 -4.66 -10.16
N THR A 98 -9.72 -5.85 -9.56
CA THR A 98 -8.53 -6.74 -9.48
C THR A 98 -7.84 -6.99 -10.83
N PRO A 99 -8.55 -7.17 -11.97
CA PRO A 99 -7.93 -7.31 -13.28
C PRO A 99 -7.09 -6.11 -13.75
N ASP A 100 -7.30 -4.92 -13.19
CA ASP A 100 -6.56 -3.71 -13.55
C ASP A 100 -5.13 -3.72 -12.99
N ILE A 101 -4.85 -4.57 -12.00
CA ILE A 101 -3.56 -4.64 -11.30
C ILE A 101 -2.57 -5.51 -12.09
N PRO A 102 -1.44 -4.96 -12.56
CA PRO A 102 -0.43 -5.74 -13.25
C PRO A 102 0.27 -6.76 -12.34
N LEU A 103 0.17 -8.04 -12.69
CA LEU A 103 0.85 -9.14 -12.01
C LEU A 103 2.21 -9.48 -12.69
N PRO A 104 3.19 -10.06 -11.95
CA PRO A 104 3.15 -10.31 -10.52
C PRO A 104 3.28 -9.01 -9.71
N ALA A 105 2.58 -8.96 -8.59
CA ALA A 105 2.66 -7.87 -7.62
C ALA A 105 3.41 -8.36 -6.36
N ARG A 106 3.80 -7.42 -5.49
CA ARG A 106 4.53 -7.70 -4.26
C ARG A 106 3.76 -7.11 -3.09
N VAL A 107 3.47 -7.91 -2.07
CA VAL A 107 2.83 -7.39 -0.85
C VAL A 107 3.82 -6.51 -0.10
N ILE A 108 3.43 -5.26 0.13
CA ILE A 108 4.19 -4.28 0.92
C ILE A 108 3.61 -4.20 2.34
N HIS A 109 2.29 -4.35 2.48
CA HIS A 109 1.62 -4.31 3.77
C HIS A 109 0.42 -5.26 3.75
N LEU A 110 0.25 -6.04 4.82
CA LEU A 110 -0.99 -6.78 5.07
C LEU A 110 -1.83 -5.96 6.03
N GLY A 111 -3.05 -5.64 5.64
CA GLY A 111 -3.98 -4.95 6.53
C GLY A 111 -4.25 -5.77 7.79
N GLY A 112 -4.19 -5.10 8.94
CA GLY A 112 -4.41 -5.73 10.25
C GLY A 112 -5.89 -5.95 10.54
N CYS A 113 -6.19 -7.08 11.19
CA CYS A 113 -7.48 -7.44 11.76
C CYS A 113 -7.90 -6.48 12.89
#